data_AF-A0A366I450-F1
#
_entry.id   AF-A0A366I450-F1
#
_cell.length_a   1.000
_cell.length_b   1.000
_cell.length_c   1.000
_cell.angle_alpha   90.00
_cell.angle_beta   90.00
_cell.angle_gamma   90.00
#
_symmetry.space_group_name_H-M   'P 1'
#
loop_
_entity.id
_entity.type
_entity.pdbx_description
1 polymer ?
#
loop_
_entity_poly.entity_id
_entity_poly.type
_entity_poly.pdbx_seq_one_letter_code
_entity_poly.pdbx_strand_id
1 'polypeptide(L)' 'MRTSAQKVREVKGTMALEGLKLKTNEIKMLHRCATGQISSEQLIKDLIKKHTQK' A
#
# COMPACT_ATOMS: atom_id res chain seq x y z
N MET A 1 10.69 -16.91 -5.04
CA MET A 1 10.31 -15.75 -4.21
C MET A 1 9.19 -14.98 -4.91
N ARG A 2 8.16 -14.52 -4.19
CA ARG A 2 7.09 -13.69 -4.78
C ARG A 2 7.62 -12.31 -5.16
N THR A 3 7.26 -11.82 -6.35
CA THR A 3 7.65 -10.47 -6.82
C THR A 3 6.90 -9.38 -6.07
N SER A 4 7.44 -8.15 -6.08
CA SER A 4 6.75 -6.98 -5.55
C SER A 4 5.37 -6.78 -6.19
N ALA A 5 5.27 -6.99 -7.51
CA ALA A 5 4.00 -6.91 -8.25
C ALA A 5 2.98 -7.97 -7.80
N GLN A 6 3.42 -9.20 -7.48
CA GLN A 6 2.54 -10.25 -6.94
C GLN A 6 1.99 -9.85 -5.56
N LYS A 7 2.85 -9.35 -4.66
CA LYS A 7 2.41 -8.87 -3.33
C LYS A 7 1.35 -7.76 -3.44
N VAL A 8 1.56 -6.79 -4.33
CA VAL A 8 0.58 -5.70 -4.56
C VAL A 8 -0.73 -6.24 -5.13
N ARG A 9 -0.67 -7.23 -6.02
CA ARG A 9 -1.86 -7.86 -6.60
C ARG A 9 -2.67 -8.63 -5.54
N GLU A 10 -1.99 -9.36 -4.66
CA GLU A 10 -2.61 -10.06 -3.53
C GLU A 10 -3.34 -9.07 -2.62
N VAL A 11 -2.66 -7.99 -2.19
CA VAL A 11 -3.28 -6.95 -1.35
C VAL A 11 -4.49 -6.32 -2.06
N LYS A 12 -4.36 -5.98 -3.35
CA LYS A 12 -5.49 -5.43 -4.13
C LYS A 12 -6.67 -6.40 -4.21
N GLY A 13 -6.40 -7.70 -4.38
CA GLY A 13 -7.41 -8.74 -4.42
C GLY A 13 -8.15 -8.88 -3.10
N THR A 14 -7.42 -8.99 -1.99
CA THR A 14 -8.00 -9.06 -0.64
C THR A 14 -8.84 -7.84 -0.33
N MET A 15 -8.34 -6.63 -0.59
CA MET A 15 -9.11 -5.40 -0.34
C MET A 15 -10.40 -5.35 -1.16
N ALA A 16 -10.37 -5.82 -2.41
CA ALA A 16 -11.58 -5.88 -3.25
C ALA A 16 -12.61 -6.89 -2.74
N LEU A 17 -12.19 -8.01 -2.15
CA LEU A 17 -13.10 -8.98 -1.51
C LEU A 17 -13.81 -8.36 -0.30
N GLU A 18 -13.12 -7.50 0.44
CA GLU A 18 -13.68 -6.73 1.55
C GLU A 18 -14.48 -5.49 1.10
N GLY A 19 -14.73 -5.33 -0.21
CA GLY A 19 -15.46 -4.17 -0.77
C GLY A 19 -14.66 -2.86 -0.80
N LEU A 20 -13.35 -2.91 -0.53
CA LEU A 20 -12.46 -1.76 -0.48
C LEU A 20 -11.64 -1.63 -1.77
N LYS A 21 -12.05 -0.72 -2.64
CA LYS A 21 -11.33 -0.47 -3.90
C LYS A 21 -10.18 0.52 -3.67
N LEU A 22 -8.95 0.01 -3.73
CA LEU A 22 -7.75 0.84 -3.68
C LEU A 22 -7.67 1.81 -4.86
N LYS A 23 -7.37 3.08 -4.57
CA LYS A 23 -7.07 4.13 -5.54
C LYS A 23 -5.70 3.90 -6.17
N THR A 24 -5.49 4.44 -7.36
CA THR A 24 -4.20 4.35 -8.08
C THR A 24 -3.01 4.82 -7.24
N ASN A 25 -3.19 5.86 -6.43
CA ASN A 25 -2.13 6.35 -5.56
C ASN A 25 -1.75 5.35 -4.44
N GLU A 26 -2.73 4.65 -3.88
CA GLU A 26 -2.52 3.62 -2.85
C GLU A 26 -1.79 2.41 -3.44
N ILE A 27 -2.14 2.02 -4.67
CA ILE A 27 -1.43 0.96 -5.40
C ILE A 27 0.03 1.35 -5.66
N LYS A 28 0.29 2.61 -6.06
CA LYS A 28 1.66 3.12 -6.24
C LYS A 28 2.45 3.10 -4.93
N MET A 29 1.84 3.50 -3.82
CA MET A 29 2.45 3.44 -2.50
C MET A 29 2.82 2.00 -2.10
N LEU A 30 1.89 1.06 -2.26
CA LEU A 30 2.13 -0.37 -2.01
C LEU A 30 3.27 -0.92 -2.87
N HIS A 31 3.35 -0.51 -4.13
CA HIS A 31 4.44 -0.92 -5.02
C HIS A 31 5.80 -0.43 -4.52
N ARG A 32 5.93 0.87 -4.18
CA ARG A 32 7.18 1.44 -3.63
C ARG A 32 7.60 0.75 -2.34
N CYS A 33 6.63 0.40 -1.49
CA CYS A 33 6.87 -0.33 -0.26
C CYS A 33 7.33 -1.77 -0.55
N ALA A 34 6.67 -2.47 -1.46
CA ALA A 34 6.99 -3.86 -1.83
C ALA A 34 8.33 -4.01 -2.56
N THR A 35 8.81 -2.95 -3.23
CA THR A 35 10.15 -2.90 -3.85
C THR A 35 11.25 -2.42 -2.89
N GLY A 36 10.92 -2.05 -1.65
CA GLY A 36 11.88 -1.53 -0.68
C GLY A 36 12.34 -0.08 -0.94
N GLN A 37 11.66 0.66 -1.82
CA GLN A 37 11.97 2.09 -2.06
C GLN A 37 11.52 2.97 -0.90
N ILE A 38 10.55 2.51 -0.10
CA ILE A 38 10.12 3.11 1.16
C ILE A 38 9.93 2.00 2.19
N SER A 39 10.31 2.24 3.43
CA SER A 39 10.03 1.30 4.51
C SER A 39 8.55 1.34 4.89
N SER A 40 8.02 0.20 5.34
CA SER A 40 6.65 0.11 5.84
C SER A 40 6.40 1.08 7.01
N GLU A 41 7.39 1.23 7.90
CA GLU A 41 7.31 2.15 9.04
C GLU A 41 7.18 3.61 8.59
N GLN A 42 7.97 4.04 7.61
CA GLN A 42 7.89 5.40 7.09
C GLN A 42 6.54 5.64 6.40
N LEU A 43 6.09 4.67 5.60
CA LEU A 43 4.78 4.74 4.94
C LEU A 43 3.64 4.90 5.96
N ILE A 44 3.66 4.12 7.05
CA ILE A 44 2.64 4.19 8.10
C ILE A 44 2.66 5.56 8.78
N LYS A 45 3.85 6.08 9.13
CA LYS A 45 3.98 7.43 9.72
C LYS A 45 3.41 8.51 8.81
N ASP A 46 3.71 8.45 7.52
CA ASP A 46 3.22 9.41 6.52
C ASP A 46 1.69 9.33 6.37
N LEU A 47 1.12 8.12 6.36
CA LEU A 47 -0.33 7.91 6.32
C LEU A 47 -1.03 8.47 7.57
N ILE A 48 -0.50 8.18 8.76
CA ILE A 48 -1.02 8.74 10.02
C ILE A 48 -0.98 10.28 9.95
N LYS A 49 0.16 10.87 9.63
CA LYS A 49 0.31 12.33 9.55
C LYS A 49 -0.68 12.97 8.57
N LYS A 50 -0.95 12.32 7.44
CA LYS A 50 -1.90 12.81 6.44
C LYS A 50 -3.34 12.80 6.94
N HIS A 51 -3.73 11.78 7.71
CA HIS A 51 -5.10 11.59 8.17
C HIS A 51 -5.37 12.15 9.58
N THR A 52 -4.33 12.49 10.34
CA THR A 52 -4.40 13.09 11.68
C THR A 52 -4.23 14.62 11.64
N GLN A 53 -4.49 15.28 10.50
CA GLN A 53 -4.57 16.75 10.49
C GLN A 53 -5.70 17.20 11.42
N LYS A 54 -5.32 17.92 12.47
CA LYS A 54 -6.23 18.59 13.41
C LYS A 54 -6.80 19.86 12.81
#